data_AF-A0A7J8WM97-F1
#
_entry.id   AF-A0A7J8WM97-F1
#
_cell.length_a   1.000
_cell.length_b   1.000
_cell.length_c   1.000
_cell.angle_alpha   90.00
_cell.angle_beta   90.00
_cell.angle_gamma   90.00
#
_symmetry.space_group_name_H-M   'P 1'
#
loop_
_entity.id
_entity.type
_entity.pdbx_description
1 polymer ?
#
loop_
_entity_poly.entity_id
_entity_poly.type
_entity_poly.pdbx_seq_one_letter_code
_entity_poly.pdbx_strand_id
1 'polypeptide(L)' 'MAVDKETPFKFEARTVLEGLRLAWEKRSTQVKFECDNALLVESLLIDEAVNSSM' A
#
# COMPACT_ATOMS: atom_id res chain seq x y z
N MET A 1 8.13 -28.27 3.11
CA MET A 1 7.64 -26.95 3.54
C MET A 1 8.06 -25.92 2.51
N ALA A 2 7.17 -25.61 1.56
CA ALA A 2 7.37 -24.43 0.73
C ALA A 2 7.05 -23.24 1.62
N VAL A 3 8.09 -22.61 2.17
CA VAL A 3 7.97 -21.23 2.66
C VAL A 3 7.64 -20.45 1.39
N ASP A 4 6.36 -20.16 1.21
CA ASP A 4 5.89 -19.31 0.13
C ASP A 4 6.66 -18.00 0.30
N LYS A 5 7.69 -17.81 -0.53
CA LYS A 5 8.58 -16.66 -0.42
C LYS A 5 7.74 -15.46 -0.83
N GLU A 6 7.09 -14.83 0.15
CA GLU A 6 6.49 -13.53 -0.04
C GLU A 6 7.57 -12.67 -0.70
N THR A 7 7.29 -12.18 -1.90
CA THR A 7 8.22 -11.30 -2.59
C THR A 7 8.39 -10.06 -1.71
N PRO A 8 9.59 -9.44 -1.66
CA PRO A 8 9.82 -8.23 -0.87
C PRO A 8 8.71 -7.17 -1.05
N PHE A 9 8.24 -7.02 -2.29
CA PHE A 9 7.08 -6.20 -2.65
C PHE A 9 5.80 -6.53 -1.86
N LYS A 10 5.40 -7.80 -1.74
CA LYS A 10 4.17 -8.19 -1.00
C LYS A 10 4.29 -7.88 0.48
N PHE A 11 5.47 -8.11 1.06
CA PHE A 11 5.72 -7.83 2.46
C PHE A 11 5.64 -6.31 2.76
N GLU A 12 6.28 -5.50 1.92
CA GLU A 12 6.24 -4.04 2.04
C GLU A 12 4.81 -3.51 1.84
N ALA A 13 4.11 -3.97 0.80
CA ALA A 13 2.73 -3.57 0.55
C ALA A 13 1.81 -3.87 1.74
N ARG A 14 1.94 -5.06 2.35
CA ARG A 14 1.18 -5.44 3.54
C ARG A 14 1.46 -4.51 4.71
N THR A 15 2.73 -4.19 4.93
CA THR A 15 3.16 -3.28 6.01
C THR A 15 2.55 -1.89 5.84
N VAL A 16 2.55 -1.36 4.61
CA VAL A 16 1.95 -0.06 4.31
C VAL A 16 0.45 -0.07 4.56
N LEU A 17 -0.27 -1.09 4.07
CA LEU A 17 -1.73 -1.21 4.27
C LEU A 17 -2.11 -1.31 5.74
N GLU A 18 -1.37 -2.08 6.55
CA GLU A 18 -1.59 -2.16 7.99
C GLU A 18 -1.32 -0.82 8.69
N GLY A 19 -0.26 -0.11 8.30
CA GLY A 19 0.03 1.24 8.80
C GLY A 19 -1.10 2.24 8.51
N LEU A 20 -1.61 2.22 7.28
CA LEU A 20 -2.76 3.05 6.87
C LEU A 20 -4.03 2.68 7.64
N ARG A 21 -4.30 1.38 7.85
CA ARG A 21 -5.43 0.91 8.67
C ARG A 21 -5.35 1.44 10.09
N LEU A 22 -4.18 1.36 10.73
CA LEU A 22 -3.99 1.87 12.09
C LEU A 22 -4.12 3.39 12.16
N ALA A 23 -3.62 4.12 11.17
CA ALA A 23 -3.78 5.57 11.09
C ALA A 23 -5.26 5.96 10.97
N TRP A 24 -6.02 5.21 10.17
CA TRP A 24 -7.47 5.37 10.02
C TRP A 24 -8.22 5.09 11.33
N GLU A 25 -7.92 3.99 12.02
CA GLU A 25 -8.50 3.65 13.33
C GLU A 25 -8.23 4.75 14.37
N LYS A 26 -7.07 5.42 14.29
CA LYS A 26 -6.70 6.57 15.13
C LYS A 26 -7.28 7.90 14.66
N ARG A 27 -8.10 7.92 13.61
CA ARG A 27 -8.66 9.13 12.98
C ARG A 27 -7.59 10.15 12.57
N SER A 28 -6.42 9.65 12.17
CA SER A 28 -5.36 10.50 11.64
C SER A 28 -5.78 11.00 10.27
N THR A 29 -5.92 12.32 10.12
CA THR A 29 -6.38 12.94 8.87
C THR A 29 -5.25 13.18 7.87
N GLN A 30 -3.99 13.05 8.31
CA GLN A 30 -2.81 13.22 7.48
C GLN A 30 -1.75 12.18 7.88
N VAL A 31 -1.19 11.49 6.89
CA VAL A 31 -0.11 10.53 7.07
C VAL A 31 1.01 10.91 6.10
N LYS A 32 2.25 10.93 6.59
CA LYS A 32 3.43 10.98 5.73
C LYS A 32 3.90 9.56 5.47
N PHE A 33 4.02 9.23 4.19
CA PHE A 33 4.52 7.93 3.74
C PHE A 33 5.86 8.13 3.05
N GLU A 34 6.86 7.38 3.47
CA GLU A 34 8.22 7.37 2.91
C GLU A 34 8.57 5.93 2.53
N CYS A 35 8.96 5.72 1.29
CA CYS A 35 9.25 4.41 0.73
C CYS A 35 10.22 4.55 -0.45
N ASP A 36 11.23 3.70 -0.48
CA ASP A 36 12.24 3.60 -1.55
C ASP A 36 11.81 2.67 -2.69
N ASN A 37 10.76 1.88 -2.48
CA ASN A 37 10.15 1.03 -3.50
C ASN A 37 9.22 1.83 -4.41
N ALA A 38 9.77 2.32 -5.51
CA ALA A 38 9.05 3.10 -6.52
C ALA A 38 7.77 2.40 -7.03
N LEU A 39 7.81 1.09 -7.26
CA LEU A 39 6.65 0.33 -7.73
C LEU A 39 5.51 0.32 -6.70
N LEU A 40 5.85 0.30 -5.41
CA LEU A 40 4.86 0.35 -4.34
C LEU A 40 4.22 1.74 -4.26
N VAL A 41 5.03 2.80 -4.39
CA VAL A 41 4.54 4.19 -4.44
C VAL A 41 3.60 4.37 -5.63
N GLU A 42 3.98 3.93 -6.82
CA GLU A 42 3.13 3.98 -8.00
C GLU A 42 1.82 3.21 -7.80
N SER A 43 1.89 1.99 -7.25
CA SER A 43 0.71 1.16 -6.99
C SER A 43 -0.29 1.79 -6.02
N LEU A 44 0.18 2.59 -5.05
CA LEU A 44 -0.67 3.30 -4.08
C LEU A 44 -1.30 4.58 -4.66
N LEU A 45 -0.67 5.18 -5.67
CA LEU A 45 -1.12 6.43 -6.28
C LEU A 45 -2.04 6.20 -7.49
N ILE A 46 -2.15 4.97 -7.98
CA ILE A 46 -3.13 4.61 -9.00
C ILE A 46 -4.53 4.60 -8.36
N ASP A 47 -5.10 5.80 -8.27
CA ASP A 47 -6.53 6.02 -8.12
C ASP A 47 -7.16 5.62 -9.47
N GLU A 48 -8.08 4.67 -9.48
CA GLU A 48 -8.64 4.10 -10.71
C GLU A 48 -9.15 5.18 -11.69
N ALA A 49 -8.44 5.37 -12.81
CA ALA A 49 -9.07 5.71 -14.10
C ALA A 49 -9.91 4.52 -14.67
N VAL A 50 -10.30 3.57 -13.81
CA VAL A 50 -11.11 2.36 -14.09
C VAL A 50 -12.58 2.59 -13.70
N ASN A 51 -12.99 3.85 -13.48
CA ASN A 51 -14.40 4.24 -13.35
C ASN A 51 -14.89 5.16 -14.49
N SER A 52 -14.17 5.25 -15.61
CA SER A 52 -14.60 5.98 -16.82
C SER A 52 -14.66 5.08 -18.04
N SER A 53 -15.64 4.18 -18.04
CA SER A 53 -16.37 3.82 -19.26
C SER A 53 -17.76 3.29 -18.87
N MET A 54 -18.66 4.22 -18.56
CA MET A 54 -20.09 4.07 -18.90
C MET A 54 -20.27 4.45 -20.38
#